data_AF-L9X1U2-F1
#
_entry.id   AF-L9X1U2-F1
#
_cell.length_a   1.000
_cell.length_b   1.000
_cell.length_c   1.000
_cell.angle_alpha   90.00
_cell.angle_beta   90.00
_cell.angle_gamma   90.00
#
_symmetry.space_group_name_H-M   'P 1'
#
loop_
_entity.id
_entity.type
_entity.pdbx_description
1 polymer ?
#
loop_
_entity_poly.entity_id
_entity_poly.type
_entity_poly.pdbx_seq_one_letter_code
_entity_poly.pdbx_strand_id
1 'polypeptide(L)'
;MSVESALGRRLDPPEPVSLRVAFAIFWGIDAIAATLFFLVPYANELNPVTVLFYHVFGLPGVLLAAASYAAVIVVIGHVLSKPLDSLFLALVAVLYFLFATNNVILLALGEPLPDFLGLAV
;
A
#
# COMPACT_ATOMS: atom_id res chain seq x y z
N MET A 1 -7.26 -12.77 41.38
CA MET A 1 -7.50 -12.61 39.93
C MET A 1 -7.02 -11.24 39.53
N SER A 2 -5.78 -11.16 39.04
CA SER A 2 -5.29 -9.95 38.39
C SER A 2 -5.93 -9.91 37.00
N VAL A 3 -6.73 -8.89 36.71
CA VAL A 3 -7.15 -8.61 35.34
C VAL A 3 -5.89 -8.11 34.64
N GLU A 4 -5.10 -9.02 34.06
CA GLU A 4 -4.08 -8.65 33.10
C GLU A 4 -4.78 -7.83 32.03
N SER A 5 -4.48 -6.53 31.99
CA SER A 5 -5.03 -5.66 30.97
C SER A 5 -4.67 -6.25 29.62
N ALA A 6 -5.66 -6.52 28.77
CA ALA A 6 -5.43 -6.87 27.37
C ALA A 6 -4.59 -5.80 26.61
N LEU A 7 -4.42 -4.62 27.22
CA LEU A 7 -3.51 -3.53 26.86
C LEU A 7 -2.01 -3.80 27.13
N GLY A 8 -1.65 -4.91 27.78
CA GLY A 8 -0.27 -5.33 28.00
C GLY A 8 0.35 -6.07 26.81
N ARG A 9 -0.39 -6.24 25.71
CA ARG A 9 0.16 -6.71 24.44
C ARG A 9 1.06 -5.60 23.92
N ARG A 10 2.37 -5.70 24.20
CA ARG A 10 3.38 -4.80 23.63
C ARG A 10 3.10 -4.68 22.14
N LEU A 11 2.72 -3.49 21.70
CA LEU A 11 2.61 -3.12 20.29
C LEU A 11 4.04 -3.02 19.76
N ASP A 12 4.71 -4.17 19.67
CA ASP A 12 6.03 -4.25 19.10
C ASP A 12 5.88 -4.14 17.58
N PRO A 13 6.70 -3.31 16.93
CA PRO A 13 6.61 -3.18 15.49
C PRO A 13 7.08 -4.48 14.80
N PRO A 14 6.57 -4.79 13.60
CA PRO A 14 6.98 -5.98 12.87
C PRO A 14 8.50 -6.00 12.64
N GLU A 15 9.14 -7.12 12.98
CA GLU A 15 10.52 -7.40 12.60
C GLU A 15 10.55 -8.14 11.25
N PRO A 16 11.64 -8.06 10.45
CA PRO A 16 12.84 -7.24 10.63
C PRO A 16 12.67 -5.81 10.10
N VAL A 17 13.58 -4.91 10.49
CA VAL A 17 13.60 -3.50 10.06
C VAL A 17 13.64 -3.36 8.53
N SER A 18 14.40 -4.22 7.85
CA SER A 18 14.52 -4.23 6.39
C SER A 18 13.17 -4.38 5.68
N LEU A 19 12.25 -5.17 6.26
CA LEU A 19 10.92 -5.41 5.68
C LEU A 19 10.03 -4.17 5.78
N ARG A 20 10.12 -3.44 6.89
CA ARG A 20 9.44 -2.15 7.07
C ARG A 20 9.95 -1.10 6.10
N VAL A 21 11.27 -1.07 5.86
CA VAL A 21 11.90 -0.18 4.88
C VAL A 21 11.44 -0.54 3.47
N ALA A 22 11.43 -1.83 3.11
CA ALA A 22 10.94 -2.28 1.81
C ALA A 22 9.47 -1.88 1.59
N PHE A 23 8.62 -2.13 2.59
CA PHE A 23 7.22 -1.68 2.58
C PHE A 23 7.11 -0.16 2.36
N ALA A 24 7.84 0.65 3.13
CA ALA A 24 7.79 2.11 3.02
C ALA A 24 8.23 2.61 1.63
N ILE A 25 9.26 1.97 1.04
CA ILE A 25 9.73 2.30 -0.31
C ILE A 25 8.65 1.98 -1.34
N PHE A 26 8.12 0.76 -1.34
CA PHE A 26 7.11 0.37 -2.35
C PHE A 26 5.80 1.12 -2.18
N TRP A 27 5.37 1.37 -0.94
CA TRP A 27 4.26 2.26 -0.65
C TRP A 27 4.49 3.67 -1.21
N GLY A 28 5.69 4.22 -1.03
CA GLY A 28 6.02 5.56 -1.53
C GLY A 28 5.95 5.64 -3.06
N ILE A 29 6.52 4.64 -3.75
CA ILE A 29 6.45 4.55 -5.21
C ILE A 29 4.99 4.45 -5.67
N ASP A 30 4.21 3.58 -5.04
CA ASP A 30 2.80 3.38 -5.37
C ASP A 30 1.97 4.64 -5.15
N ALA A 31 2.17 5.34 -4.03
CA ALA A 31 1.48 6.59 -3.71
C ALA A 31 1.81 7.71 -4.71
N ILE A 32 3.08 7.82 -5.13
CA ILE A 32 3.50 8.76 -6.17
C ILE A 32 2.84 8.39 -7.50
N ALA A 33 2.90 7.12 -7.90
CA ALA A 33 2.30 6.66 -9.15
C ALA A 33 0.78 6.89 -9.18
N ALA A 34 0.08 6.56 -8.09
CA ALA A 34 -1.34 6.82 -7.92
C ALA A 34 -1.67 8.31 -8.05
N THR A 35 -0.82 9.20 -7.52
CA THR A 35 -0.99 10.65 -7.66
C THR A 35 -0.83 11.10 -9.11
N LEU A 36 0.18 10.56 -9.81
CA LEU A 36 0.43 10.86 -11.22
C LEU A 36 -0.68 10.36 -12.14
N PHE A 37 -1.38 9.29 -11.78
CA PHE A 37 -2.52 8.81 -12.58
C PHE A 37 -3.64 9.83 -12.73
N PHE A 38 -3.85 10.71 -11.74
CA PHE A 38 -4.84 11.78 -11.86
C PHE A 38 -4.43 12.89 -12.85
N LEU A 39 -3.20 12.84 -13.38
CA LEU A 39 -2.68 13.79 -14.36
C LEU A 39 -2.64 13.23 -15.79
N VAL A 40 -2.88 11.92 -15.96
CA VAL A 40 -2.82 11.26 -17.28
C VAL A 40 -4.22 10.89 -17.77
N PRO A 41 -4.53 11.07 -19.07
CA PRO A 41 -5.88 10.92 -19.59
C PRO A 41 -6.35 9.47 -19.77
N TYR A 42 -5.43 8.50 -19.71
CA TYR A 42 -5.72 7.09 -19.93
C TYR A 42 -6.02 6.30 -18.64
N ALA A 43 -5.75 6.87 -17.46
CA ALA A 43 -6.01 6.21 -16.18
C ALA A 43 -7.47 6.41 -15.74
N ASN A 44 -8.36 5.56 -16.27
CA ASN A 44 -9.81 5.68 -16.04
C ASN A 44 -10.34 4.76 -14.92
N GLU A 45 -9.57 3.77 -14.49
CA GLU A 45 -9.97 2.78 -13.48
C GLU A 45 -9.16 2.92 -12.19
N LEU A 46 -9.38 4.03 -11.47
CA LEU A 46 -8.73 4.28 -10.19
C LEU A 46 -9.59 3.80 -9.02
N ASN A 47 -8.92 3.49 -7.91
CA ASN A 47 -9.59 3.04 -6.69
C ASN A 47 -10.66 4.05 -6.24
N PRO A 48 -11.92 3.63 -5.99
CA PRO A 48 -13.02 4.54 -5.65
C PRO A 48 -12.79 5.40 -4.42
N VAL A 49 -12.09 4.88 -3.40
CA VAL A 49 -11.77 5.65 -2.18
C VAL A 49 -10.74 6.72 -2.50
N THR A 50 -9.72 6.38 -3.29
CA THR A 50 -8.71 7.35 -3.74
C THR A 50 -9.36 8.46 -4.58
N VAL A 51 -10.28 8.11 -5.48
CA VAL A 51 -11.07 9.05 -6.27
C VAL A 51 -11.96 9.93 -5.38
N LEU A 52 -12.64 9.35 -4.39
CA LEU A 52 -13.44 10.10 -3.42
C LEU A 52 -12.59 11.14 -2.68
N PHE A 53 -11.43 10.73 -2.15
CA PHE A 53 -10.53 11.64 -1.47
C PHE A 53 -9.99 12.74 -2.40
N TYR A 54 -9.69 12.40 -3.65
CA TYR A 54 -9.32 13.38 -4.67
C TYR A 54 -10.44 14.40 -4.93
N HIS A 55 -11.69 13.97 -5.03
CA HIS A 55 -12.80 14.90 -5.22
C HIS A 55 -12.98 15.87 -4.04
N VAL A 56 -12.72 15.41 -2.81
CA VAL A 56 -12.90 16.24 -1.60
C VAL A 56 -11.70 17.16 -1.35
N PHE A 57 -10.48 16.67 -1.57
CA PHE A 57 -9.24 17.35 -1.14
C PHE A 57 -8.25 17.64 -2.27
N GLY A 58 -8.55 17.27 -3.51
CA GLY A 58 -7.62 17.35 -4.65
C GLY A 58 -6.47 16.34 -4.56
N LEU A 59 -5.33 16.64 -5.19
CA LEU A 59 -4.14 15.78 -5.16
C LEU A 59 -3.66 15.39 -3.73
N PRO A 60 -3.69 16.28 -2.72
CA PRO A 60 -3.39 15.90 -1.34
C PRO A 60 -4.31 14.78 -0.80
N GLY A 61 -5.54 14.71 -1.29
CA GLY A 61 -6.48 13.64 -0.96
C GLY A 61 -5.97 12.25 -1.36
N VAL A 62 -5.28 12.14 -2.49
CA VAL A 62 -4.71 10.88 -2.97
C VAL A 62 -3.66 10.35 -1.98
N LEU A 63 -2.77 11.23 -1.51
CA LEU A 63 -1.77 10.89 -0.50
C LEU A 63 -2.41 10.55 0.85
N LEU A 64 -3.48 11.25 1.24
CA LEU A 64 -4.26 10.94 2.43
C LEU A 64 -4.91 9.56 2.36
N ALA A 65 -5.51 9.20 1.22
CA ALA A 65 -6.06 7.87 1.00
C ALA A 65 -4.96 6.80 1.08
N ALA A 66 -3.85 6.98 0.37
CA ALA A 66 -2.70 6.08 0.41
C ALA A 66 -2.11 5.92 1.83
N ALA A 67 -2.01 7.01 2.60
CA ALA A 67 -1.55 6.98 3.97
C ALA A 67 -2.55 6.26 4.90
N SER A 68 -3.85 6.40 4.67
CA SER A 68 -4.88 5.70 5.46
C SER A 68 -4.79 4.18 5.28
N TYR A 69 -4.55 3.70 4.05
CA TYR A 69 -4.31 2.28 3.80
C TYR A 69 -3.04 1.78 4.47
N ALA A 70 -1.94 2.54 4.37
CA ALA A 70 -0.70 2.20 5.06
C ALA A 70 -0.87 2.18 6.58
N ALA A 71 -1.62 3.12 7.16
CA ALA A 71 -1.89 3.13 8.59
C ALA A 71 -2.62 1.86 9.04
N VAL A 72 -3.61 1.38 8.29
CA VAL A 72 -4.30 0.12 8.58
C VAL A 72 -3.32 -1.06 8.57
N ILE A 73 -2.47 -1.16 7.54
CA ILE A 73 -1.45 -2.21 7.44
C ILE A 73 -0.49 -2.16 8.64
N VAL A 74 0.01 -0.97 8.98
CA VAL A 74 0.92 -0.77 10.11
C VAL A 74 0.25 -1.20 11.41
N VAL A 75 -1.01 -0.80 11.65
CA VAL A 75 -1.76 -1.19 12.85
C VAL A 75 -1.94 -2.72 12.91
N ILE A 76 -2.32 -3.37 11.81
CA ILE A 76 -2.45 -4.83 11.76
C ILE A 76 -1.11 -5.49 12.10
N GLY A 77 -0.01 -4.99 11.52
CA GLY A 77 1.34 -5.49 11.80
C GLY A 77 1.70 -5.45 13.28
N HIS A 78 1.33 -4.38 14.00
CA HIS A 78 1.60 -4.26 15.44
C HIS A 78 0.69 -5.14 16.31
N VAL A 79 -0.48 -5.53 15.81
CA VAL A 79 -1.44 -6.35 16.56
C VAL A 79 -1.18 -7.86 16.40
N LEU A 80 -0.53 -8.25 15.31
CA LEU A 80 -0.19 -9.65 15.03
C LEU A 80 0.92 -10.16 15.94
N SER A 81 0.78 -11.41 16.38
CA SER A 81 1.81 -12.11 17.15
C SER A 81 2.96 -12.55 16.25
N LYS A 82 4.20 -12.58 16.76
CA LYS A 82 5.33 -13.23 16.07
C LYS A 82 5.06 -14.73 15.87
N PRO A 83 5.42 -15.33 14.71
CA PRO A 83 6.06 -14.72 13.52
C PRO A 83 5.05 -14.23 12.45
N LEU A 84 3.76 -14.13 12.77
CA LEU A 84 2.72 -13.75 11.80
C LEU A 84 2.81 -12.29 11.38
N ASP A 85 3.32 -11.41 12.25
CA ASP A 85 3.64 -10.01 11.94
C ASP A 85 4.61 -9.88 10.75
N SER A 86 5.72 -10.62 10.79
CA SER A 86 6.73 -10.65 9.73
C SER A 86 6.18 -11.23 8.43
N LEU A 87 5.42 -12.33 8.52
CA LEU A 87 4.83 -12.96 7.34
C LEU A 87 3.79 -12.05 6.66
N PHE A 88 2.94 -11.41 7.47
CA PHE A 88 1.96 -10.44 6.98
C PHE A 88 2.64 -9.27 6.28
N LEU A 89 3.64 -8.65 6.92
CA LEU A 89 4.34 -7.52 6.32
C LEU A 89 5.11 -7.93 5.05
N ALA A 90 5.61 -9.17 4.97
CA ALA A 90 6.30 -9.68 3.79
C ALA A 90 5.34 -9.86 2.61
N LEU A 91 4.16 -10.45 2.87
CA LEU A 91 3.12 -10.58 1.86
C LEU A 91 2.67 -9.20 1.35
N VAL A 92 2.44 -8.25 2.27
CA VAL A 92 2.06 -6.88 1.91
C VAL A 92 3.16 -6.19 1.11
N ALA A 93 4.43 -6.34 1.49
CA ALA A 93 5.55 -5.77 0.73
C ALA A 93 5.63 -6.35 -0.69
N VAL A 94 5.39 -7.66 -0.87
CA VAL A 94 5.33 -8.29 -2.20
C VAL A 94 4.15 -7.75 -3.01
N LEU A 95 2.97 -7.61 -2.41
CA LEU A 95 1.82 -7.02 -3.09
C LEU A 95 2.10 -5.58 -3.53
N TYR A 96 2.68 -4.77 -2.64
CA TYR A 96 3.07 -3.40 -2.97
C TYR A 96 4.13 -3.35 -4.06
N PHE A 97 5.10 -4.28 -4.07
CA PHE A 97 6.06 -4.38 -5.16
C PHE A 97 5.36 -4.64 -6.50
N LEU A 98 4.43 -5.58 -6.56
CA LEU A 98 3.68 -5.90 -7.78
C LEU A 98 2.81 -4.72 -8.24
N PHE A 99 2.08 -4.09 -7.32
CA PHE A 99 1.23 -2.95 -7.63
C PHE A 99 2.04 -1.72 -8.06
N ALA A 100 3.12 -1.40 -7.33
CA ALA A 100 4.01 -0.32 -7.70
C ALA A 100 4.64 -0.56 -9.08
N THR A 101 5.07 -1.79 -9.37
CA THR A 101 5.64 -2.16 -10.68
C THR A 101 4.61 -2.01 -11.80
N ASN A 102 3.40 -2.54 -11.60
CA ASN A 102 2.30 -2.36 -12.54
C ASN A 102 2.00 -0.89 -12.78
N ASN A 103 1.93 -0.09 -11.72
CA ASN A 103 1.56 1.31 -11.81
C ASN A 103 2.64 2.13 -12.53
N VAL A 104 3.92 1.84 -12.28
CA VAL A 104 5.04 2.46 -13.00
C VAL A 104 5.01 2.09 -14.48
N ILE A 105 4.76 0.83 -14.82
CA ILE A 105 4.67 0.38 -16.23
C ILE A 105 3.50 1.05 -16.93
N LEU A 106 2.32 1.07 -16.28
CA LEU A 106 1.14 1.71 -16.83
C LEU A 106 1.35 3.22 -17.05
N LEU A 107 2.05 3.91 -16.14
CA LEU A 107 2.43 5.31 -16.34
C LEU A 107 3.43 5.52 -17.48
N ALA A 108 4.39 4.61 -17.63
CA ALA A 108 5.45 4.74 -18.61
C ALA A 108 4.99 4.38 -20.04
N LEU A 109 4.17 3.34 -20.17
CA LEU A 109 3.80 2.74 -21.45
C LEU A 109 2.34 2.93 -21.83
N GLY A 110 1.47 3.33 -20.89
CA GLY A 110 0.02 3.40 -21.11
C GLY A 110 -0.67 2.02 -21.15
N GLU A 111 0.09 0.93 -20.96
CA GLU A 111 -0.39 -0.45 -20.93
C GLU A 111 -0.15 -1.08 -19.55
N PRO A 112 -1.12 -1.82 -18.99
CA PRO A 112 -0.94 -2.49 -17.70
C PRO A 112 0.00 -3.70 -17.81
N LEU A 113 0.58 -4.14 -16.69
CA LEU A 113 1.56 -5.22 -16.66
C LEU A 113 1.08 -6.54 -17.30
N PRO A 114 -0.19 -6.99 -17.13
CA PRO A 114 -0.67 -8.21 -17.79
C PRO A 114 -0.62 -8.11 -19.33
N ASP A 115 -1.01 -6.97 -19.89
CA ASP A 115 -1.01 -6.72 -21.33
C ASP A 115 0.43 -6.70 -21.86
N PHE A 116 1.33 -6.02 -21.14
CA PHE A 116 2.76 -5.99 -21.45
C PHE A 116 3.39 -7.39 -21.44
N LEU A 117 2.95 -8.27 -20.54
CA LEU A 117 3.42 -9.66 -20.46
C LEU A 117 2.71 -10.62 -21.43
N GLY A 118 1.75 -10.13 -22.24
CA GLY A 118 0.96 -10.96 -23.14
C GLY A 118 0.00 -11.93 -22.43
N LEU A 119 -0.41 -11.60 -21.20
CA LEU A 119 -1.29 -12.41 -20.36
C LEU A 119 -2.77 -11.99 -20.45
N ALA A 120 -3.07 -10.90 -21.14
CA ALA A 120 -4.44 -10.48 -21.42
C ALA A 120 -5.05 -11.35 -22.53
N VAL A 121 -6.22 -11.94 -22.24
CA VAL A 121 -7.02 -12.75 -23.17
C VAL A 121 -8.10 -11.88 -23.81
#